data_AF-A0A2V2V6K4-F1
#
_entry.id   AF-A0A2V2V6K4-F1
#
_cell.length_a   1.000
_cell.length_b   1.000
_cell.length_c   1.000
_cell.angle_alpha   90.00
_cell.angle_beta   90.00
_cell.angle_gamma   90.00
#
_symmetry.space_group_name_H-M   'P 1'
#
loop_
_entity.id
_entity.type
_entity.pdbx_description
1 polymer ?
#
loop_
_entity_poly.entity_id
_entity_poly.type
_entity_poly.pdbx_seq_one_letter_code
_entity_poly.pdbx_strand_id
1 'polypeptide(L)'
;MTLRRLVKRPKITNLQMLLMRRREPYKPTMKDRHEIENREKLERFETKAAEGIMFVPDKVLPPWQKSLAKNAYANASRMNFRGFRVRVADKQDEPGFPTPFR
;
A
#
# COMPACT_ATOMS: atom_id res chain seq x y z
N MET A 1 -20.01 -12.10 3.04
CA MET A 1 -19.17 -13.28 3.28
C MET A 1 -20.06 -14.47 3.62
N THR A 2 -19.95 -15.58 2.90
CA THR A 2 -20.72 -16.79 3.19
C THR A 2 -20.08 -17.53 4.37
N LEU A 3 -20.86 -17.76 5.43
CA LEU A 3 -20.39 -18.54 6.59
C LEU A 3 -20.50 -20.04 6.30
N ARG A 4 -19.57 -20.83 6.83
CA ARG A 4 -19.65 -22.30 6.74
C ARG A 4 -20.86 -22.80 7.53
N ARG A 5 -21.78 -23.52 6.88
CA ARG A 5 -22.96 -24.12 7.52
C ARG A 5 -22.59 -25.23 8.50
N LEU A 6 -21.58 -26.04 8.16
CA LEU A 6 -21.07 -27.12 9.03
C LEU A 6 -19.97 -26.58 9.96
N VAL A 7 -20.19 -26.75 11.27
CA VAL A 7 -19.29 -26.27 12.33
C VAL A 7 -18.07 -27.18 12.46
N LYS A 8 -16.88 -26.59 12.61
CA LYS A 8 -15.64 -27.33 12.89
C LYS A 8 -15.72 -27.94 14.29
N ARG A 9 -15.43 -29.24 14.41
CA ARG A 9 -15.44 -29.97 15.70
C ARG A 9 -14.00 -30.17 16.21
N PRO A 10 -13.54 -29.42 17.22
CA PRO A 10 -12.26 -29.68 17.88
C PRO A 10 -12.37 -30.83 18.89
N LYS A 11 -11.24 -31.47 19.21
CA LYS A 11 -11.16 -32.38 20.37
C LYS A 11 -11.41 -31.58 21.65
N ILE A 12 -12.32 -32.06 22.49
CA ILE A 12 -12.65 -31.46 23.78
C ILE A 12 -11.58 -31.90 24.79
N THR A 13 -10.95 -30.94 25.47
CA THR A 13 -9.95 -31.21 26.51
C THR A 13 -10.41 -30.79 27.90
N ASN A 14 -11.38 -29.87 28.00
CA ASN A 14 -11.98 -29.40 29.26
C ASN A 14 -13.51 -29.31 29.10
N LEU A 15 -14.26 -29.61 30.17
CA LEU A 15 -15.72 -29.50 30.22
C LEU A 15 -16.23 -28.11 29.85
N GLN A 16 -15.49 -27.04 30.18
CA GLN A 16 -15.87 -25.68 29.82
C GLN A 16 -15.97 -25.48 28.29
N MET A 17 -15.20 -26.24 27.49
CA MET A 17 -15.24 -26.13 26.03
C MET A 17 -16.57 -26.57 25.42
N LEU A 18 -17.35 -27.38 26.14
CA LEU A 18 -18.71 -27.76 25.73
C LEU A 18 -19.66 -26.55 25.76
N LEU A 19 -19.42 -25.61 26.68
CA LEU A 19 -20.22 -24.40 26.87
C LEU A 19 -19.74 -23.24 25.99
N MET A 20 -18.45 -23.23 25.62
CA MET A 20 -17.85 -22.18 24.81
C MET A 20 -18.40 -22.18 23.38
N ARG A 21 -19.06 -21.08 22.99
CA ARG A 21 -19.56 -20.89 21.61
C ARG A 21 -18.47 -20.44 20.63
N ARG A 22 -17.55 -19.57 21.07
CA ARG A 22 -16.44 -19.04 20.25
C ARG A 22 -15.17 -19.81 20.54
N ARG A 23 -14.43 -20.17 19.48
CA ARG A 23 -13.16 -20.89 19.59
C ARG A 23 -12.06 -20.06 20.26
N GLU A 24 -12.00 -18.77 19.93
CA GLU A 24 -11.04 -17.80 20.46
C GLU A 24 -11.82 -16.61 21.05
N PRO A 25 -12.23 -16.68 22.34
CA PRO A 25 -13.04 -15.61 22.96
C PRO A 25 -12.27 -14.30 23.13
N TYR A 26 -10.96 -14.39 23.35
CA TYR A 26 -10.07 -13.25 23.53
C TYR A 26 -9.84 -12.43 22.25
N LYS A 27 -10.20 -12.99 21.08
CA LYS A 27 -10.00 -12.33 19.80
C LYS A 27 -11.13 -11.32 19.56
N PRO A 28 -10.82 -10.14 18.99
CA PRO A 28 -11.84 -9.18 18.56
C PRO A 28 -12.85 -9.82 17.59
N THR A 29 -14.04 -9.24 17.52
CA THR A 29 -15.04 -9.68 16.53
C THR A 29 -14.57 -9.35 15.11
N MET A 30 -15.30 -9.81 14.09
CA MET A 30 -14.91 -9.59 12.70
C MET A 30 -14.79 -8.09 12.36
N LYS A 31 -15.75 -7.27 12.82
CA LYS A 31 -15.75 -5.83 12.57
C LYS A 31 -14.58 -5.15 13.27
N ASP A 32 -14.43 -5.37 14.58
CA ASP A 32 -13.38 -4.73 15.38
C ASP A 32 -11.99 -5.13 14.87
N ARG A 33 -11.82 -6.37 14.43
CA ARG A 33 -10.56 -6.82 13.83
C ARG A 33 -10.24 -6.04 12.55
N HIS A 34 -11.21 -5.84 11.67
CA HIS A 34 -11.01 -5.05 10.45
C HIS A 34 -10.69 -3.59 10.76
N GLU A 35 -11.33 -3.02 11.79
CA GLU A 35 -11.04 -1.67 12.25
C GLU A 35 -9.60 -1.55 12.78
N ILE A 36 -9.17 -2.48 13.64
CA ILE A 36 -7.80 -2.54 14.15
C ILE A 36 -6.79 -2.69 13.00
N GLU A 37 -7.04 -3.61 12.06
CA GLU A 37 -6.16 -3.81 10.90
C GLU A 37 -6.09 -2.58 9.98
N ASN A 38 -7.20 -1.85 9.82
CA ASN A 38 -7.22 -0.62 9.02
C ASN A 38 -6.49 0.52 9.72
N ARG A 39 -6.68 0.65 11.04
CA ARG A 39 -5.98 1.65 11.86
C ARG A 39 -4.47 1.43 11.83
N GLU A 40 -4.02 0.20 12.00
CA GLU A 40 -2.59 -0.12 11.93
C GLU A 40 -1.99 0.20 10.55
N LYS A 41 -2.73 -0.08 9.47
CA LYS A 41 -2.30 0.29 8.10
C LYS A 41 -2.22 1.81 7.93
N LEU A 42 -3.17 2.55 8.52
CA LEU A 42 -3.18 4.01 8.48
C LEU A 42 -1.98 4.59 9.23
N GLU A 43 -1.72 4.14 10.46
CA GLU A 43 -0.58 4.60 11.27
C GLU A 43 0.77 4.34 10.55
N ARG A 44 0.91 3.18 9.91
CA ARG A 44 2.09 2.87 9.09
C ARG A 44 2.18 3.76 7.84
N PHE A 45 1.05 4.10 7.23
CA PHE A 45 1.00 4.98 6.08
C PHE A 45 1.39 6.41 6.45
N GLU A 46 0.87 6.94 7.57
CA GLU A 46 1.22 8.25 8.11
C GLU A 46 2.72 8.32 8.45
N THR A 47 3.25 7.29 9.09
CA THR A 47 4.70 7.19 9.38
C THR A 47 5.53 7.25 8.11
N LYS A 48 5.11 6.53 7.05
CA LYS A 48 5.79 6.55 5.75
C LYS A 48 5.66 7.90 5.04
N ALA A 49 4.53 8.57 5.18
CA ALA A 49 4.27 9.86 4.52
C ALA A 49 4.94 11.05 5.22
N ALA A 50 5.35 10.89 6.49
CA ALA A 50 5.92 11.96 7.30
C ALA A 50 7.21 12.57 6.72
N GLU A 51 8.01 11.80 5.98
CA GLU A 51 9.25 12.28 5.34
C GLU A 51 8.98 13.18 4.11
N GLY A 52 7.76 13.16 3.58
CA GLY A 52 7.38 13.83 2.34
C GLY A 52 7.54 12.95 1.11
N ILE A 53 6.95 13.39 -0.01
CA ILE A 53 6.99 12.64 -1.28
C ILE A 53 8.33 12.91 -1.97
N MET A 54 9.13 11.85 -2.14
CA MET A 54 10.39 11.89 -2.89
C MET A 54 10.15 11.74 -4.40
N PHE A 55 10.74 12.63 -5.19
CA PHE A 55 10.72 12.50 -6.65
C PHE A 55 11.65 11.39 -7.12
N VAL A 56 11.10 10.41 -7.84
CA VAL A 56 11.82 9.20 -8.24
C VAL A 56 12.31 9.34 -9.69
N PRO A 57 13.54 8.89 -10.02
CA PRO A 57 14.03 8.92 -11.39
C PRO A 57 13.26 7.95 -12.31
N ASP A 58 13.22 8.25 -13.62
CA ASP A 58 12.48 7.50 -14.63
C ASP A 58 12.77 5.98 -14.64
N LYS A 59 13.98 5.57 -14.23
CA LYS A 59 14.40 4.15 -14.19
C LYS A 59 13.67 3.32 -13.12
N VAL A 60 13.20 3.96 -12.06
CA VAL A 60 12.59 3.34 -10.88
C VAL A 60 11.06 3.52 -10.88
N LEU A 61 10.53 4.22 -11.89
CA LEU A 61 9.09 4.31 -12.10
C LEU A 61 8.47 2.92 -12.34
N PRO A 62 7.18 2.77 -12.01
CA PRO A 62 6.44 1.56 -12.32
C PRO A 62 6.50 1.19 -13.81
N PRO A 63 6.36 -0.11 -14.15
CA PRO A 63 6.51 -0.58 -15.52
C PRO A 63 5.61 0.14 -16.54
N TRP A 64 4.41 0.54 -16.15
CA TRP A 64 3.44 1.22 -17.00
C TRP A 64 3.80 2.68 -17.31
N GLN A 65 4.66 3.33 -16.52
CA GLN A 65 5.11 4.72 -16.75
C GLN A 65 6.53 4.78 -17.33
N LYS A 66 7.41 3.87 -16.89
CA LYS A 66 8.83 3.87 -17.22
C LYS A 66 9.11 3.87 -18.73
N SER A 67 8.44 3.01 -19.48
CA SER A 67 8.64 2.89 -20.94
C SER A 67 8.14 4.13 -21.68
N LEU A 68 7.02 4.71 -21.24
CA LEU A 68 6.46 5.93 -21.82
C LEU A 68 7.39 7.13 -21.60
N ALA A 69 7.88 7.30 -20.38
CA ALA A 69 8.84 8.34 -20.04
C ALA A 69 10.13 8.19 -20.86
N LYS A 70 10.69 6.97 -20.93
CA LYS A 70 11.90 6.70 -21.72
C LYS A 70 11.73 7.04 -23.20
N ASN A 71 10.59 6.68 -23.79
CA ASN A 71 10.32 6.93 -25.20
C ASN A 71 10.14 8.43 -25.49
N ALA A 72 9.47 9.15 -24.58
CA ALA A 72 9.28 10.60 -24.71
C ALA A 72 10.62 11.38 -24.73
N TYR A 73 11.64 10.91 -24.00
CA TYR A 73 12.96 11.52 -23.98
C TYR A 73 13.94 10.95 -25.02
N ALA A 74 13.58 9.89 -25.75
CA ALA A 74 14.52 9.14 -26.60
C ALA A 74 15.17 9.99 -27.70
N ASN A 75 14.41 10.89 -28.34
CA ASN A 75 14.91 11.76 -29.41
C ASN A 75 15.93 12.77 -28.87
N ALA A 76 15.63 13.41 -27.74
CA ALA A 76 16.52 14.39 -27.15
C ALA A 76 17.73 13.75 -26.45
N SER A 77 17.58 12.57 -25.88
CA SER A 77 18.69 11.84 -25.22
C SER A 77 19.79 11.41 -26.19
N ARG A 78 19.54 11.45 -27.50
CA ARG A 78 20.58 11.25 -28.53
C ARG A 78 21.51 12.46 -28.66
N MET A 79 21.11 13.63 -28.18
CA MET A 79 21.89 14.87 -28.21
C MET A 79 22.26 15.26 -26.77
N ASN A 80 23.55 15.42 -26.48
CA ASN A 80 24.01 15.74 -25.14
C ASN A 80 23.94 17.25 -24.87
N PHE A 81 22.75 17.74 -24.51
CA PHE A 81 22.57 19.12 -24.04
C PHE A 81 21.81 19.17 -22.71
N ARG A 82 22.32 19.96 -21.76
CA ARG A 82 21.70 20.13 -20.43
C ARG A 82 20.53 21.10 -20.52
N GLY A 83 19.52 20.90 -19.67
CA GLY A 83 18.34 21.77 -19.59
C GLY A 83 17.13 21.30 -20.38
N PHE A 84 17.25 20.24 -21.20
CA PHE A 84 16.10 19.65 -21.87
C PHE A 84 15.14 18.99 -20.87
N ARG A 85 13.86 19.39 -20.89
CA ARG A 85 12.81 18.79 -20.05
C ARG A 85 11.55 18.58 -20.88
N VAL A 86 11.04 17.34 -20.87
CA VAL A 86 9.73 16.96 -21.40
C VAL A 86 8.71 16.92 -20.26
N ARG A 87 7.62 17.68 -20.43
CA ARG A 87 6.44 17.66 -19.57
C ARG A 87 5.55 16.49 -19.98
N VAL A 88 5.78 15.33 -19.38
CA VAL A 88 4.98 14.10 -19.60
C VAL A 88 3.79 14.11 -18.65
N ALA A 89 2.61 13.70 -19.13
CA ALA A 89 1.36 13.69 -18.35
C ALA A 89 1.38 12.65 -17.22
N ASP A 90 1.87 11.43 -17.49
CA ASP A 90 1.83 10.31 -16.53
C ASP A 90 2.94 10.34 -15.47
N LYS A 91 3.51 11.51 -15.17
CA LYS A 91 4.56 11.64 -14.15
C LYS A 91 3.97 11.62 -12.74
N GLN A 92 4.85 11.55 -11.75
CA GLN A 92 4.45 11.73 -10.36
C GLN A 92 3.77 13.08 -10.19
N ASP A 93 2.62 13.06 -9.50
CA ASP A 93 1.88 14.27 -9.18
C ASP A 93 2.70 15.19 -8.27
N GLU A 94 2.40 16.48 -8.36
CA GLU A 94 3.03 17.49 -7.53
C GLU A 94 2.46 17.40 -6.10
N PRO A 95 3.31 17.38 -5.04
CA PRO A 95 2.83 17.17 -3.67
C PRO A 95 1.93 18.28 -3.09
N GLY A 96 2.00 19.52 -3.60
CA GLY A 96 1.29 20.69 -3.08
C GLY A 96 1.99 21.43 -1.94
N PHE A 97 3.13 20.94 -1.46
CA PHE A 97 3.92 21.53 -0.38
C PHE A 97 5.43 21.30 -0.61
N PRO A 98 6.33 22.13 -0.03
CA PRO A 98 7.77 21.90 -0.12
C PRO A 98 8.16 20.62 0.60
N THR A 99 8.96 19.77 -0.05
CA THR A 99 9.49 18.53 0.53
C THR A 99 11.01 18.59 0.65
N PRO A 100 11.62 17.90 1.63
CA PRO A 100 13.09 17.88 1.79
C PRO A 100 13.85 17.32 0.57
N PHE A 101 13.17 16.52 -0.26
CA PHE A 101 13.75 15.86 -1.43
C PHE A 101 13.66 16.67 -2.73
N ARG A 102 12.92 17.80 -2.72
CA ARG A 102 12.65 18.61 -3.89
C ARG A 102 13.66 19.74 -4.07
#